data_AF-A0A2S9YUP9-F1
#
_entry.id   AF-A0A2S9YUP9-F1
#
_cell.length_a   1.000
_cell.length_b   1.000
_cell.length_c   1.000
_cell.angle_alpha   90.00
_cell.angle_beta   90.00
_cell.angle_gamma   90.00
#
_symmetry.space_group_name_H-M   'P 1'
#
loop_
_entity.id
_entity.type
_entity.pdbx_description
1 polymer ?
#
loop_
_entity_poly.entity_id
_entity_poly.type
_entity_poly.pdbx_seq_one_letter_code
_entity_poly.pdbx_strand_id
1 'polypeptide(L)'
;MLAAMPDWKKLFDSATEQVGEGMKIAGAGLKQAAGEAKKVAGIGVGTITVEASRSSYELGDTVTGTVRLQLTEPIPAKRLVVALQATRKRYVAQRASDGRVAPVQRTETLVDHEVEVDGERTYASGTHRFTVRIPARIDAKVDVGGKLGDLLSAAQTIKSMTESPIRWKLVAFLDIPWKRNLSKDIDLSVHE
;
A
#
# COMPACT_ATOMS: atom_id res chain seq x y z
N MET A 1 32.99 66.64 39.33
CA MET A 1 32.87 65.20 39.10
C MET A 1 31.71 64.98 38.13
N LEU A 2 31.99 64.71 36.86
CA LEU A 2 30.96 64.39 35.85
C LEU A 2 31.06 62.89 35.56
N ALA A 3 29.95 62.17 35.81
CA ALA A 3 29.84 60.74 35.58
C ALA A 3 29.88 60.43 34.08
N ALA A 4 30.69 59.43 33.70
CA ALA A 4 30.78 58.94 32.33
C ALA A 4 29.44 58.35 31.88
N MET A 5 28.91 58.84 30.75
CA MET A 5 27.72 58.29 30.12
C MET A 5 28.01 56.88 29.56
N PRO A 6 27.08 55.92 29.68
CA PRO A 6 27.21 54.62 29.04
C PRO A 6 27.26 54.77 27.51
N ASP A 7 28.03 53.92 26.83
CA ASP A 7 28.15 53.93 25.37
C ASP A 7 26.99 53.11 24.76
N TRP A 8 25.88 53.79 24.45
CA TRP A 8 24.63 53.18 23.96
C TRP A 8 24.81 52.43 22.63
N LYS A 9 25.87 52.72 21.88
CA LYS A 9 26.14 52.10 20.58
C LYS A 9 26.52 50.62 20.71
N LYS A 10 27.29 50.27 21.75
CA LYS A 10 27.70 48.87 22.01
C LYS A 10 26.54 47.97 22.42
N LEU A 11 25.52 48.53 23.08
CA LEU A 11 24.33 47.78 23.46
C LEU A 11 23.47 47.42 22.24
N PHE A 12 23.34 48.34 21.27
CA PHE A 12 22.58 48.08 20.04
C PHE A 12 23.28 47.09 19.10
N ASP A 13 24.60 47.15 18.98
CA ASP A 13 25.35 46.20 18.15
C ASP A 13 25.29 44.77 18.73
N SER A 14 25.40 44.60 20.05
CA SER A 14 25.29 43.28 20.69
C SER A 14 23.87 42.67 20.57
N ALA A 15 22.83 43.50 20.56
CA ALA A 15 21.45 43.05 20.44
C ALA A 15 21.12 42.59 19.01
N THR A 16 21.63 43.27 17.98
CA THR A 16 21.38 42.88 16.58
C THR A 16 22.10 41.60 16.20
N GLU A 17 23.28 41.34 16.77
CA GLU A 17 24.04 40.11 16.56
C GLU A 17 23.39 38.89 17.25
N GLN A 18 22.88 39.05 18.49
CA GLN A 18 22.14 37.98 19.19
C GLN A 18 20.80 37.63 18.53
N VAL A 19 20.08 38.61 17.95
CA VAL A 19 18.84 38.34 17.19
C VAL A 19 19.14 37.57 15.89
N GLY A 20 20.26 37.87 15.23
CA GLY A 20 20.69 37.18 14.01
C GLY A 20 21.06 35.70 14.22
N GLU A 21 21.70 35.37 15.34
CA GLU A 21 22.00 33.97 15.70
C GLU A 21 20.76 33.20 16.16
N GLY A 22 19.91 33.81 17.00
CA GLY A 22 18.67 33.20 17.48
C GLY A 22 17.71 32.82 16.34
N MET A 23 17.60 33.66 15.31
CA MET A 23 16.77 33.37 14.12
C MET A 23 17.35 32.23 13.25
N LYS A 24 18.67 32.11 13.14
CA LYS A 24 19.31 31.01 12.38
C LYS A 24 19.09 29.65 13.08
N ILE A 25 19.17 29.61 14.40
CA ILE A 25 18.96 28.40 15.20
C ILE A 25 17.49 27.97 15.15
N ALA A 26 16.55 28.91 15.29
CA ALA A 26 15.11 28.63 15.16
C ALA A 26 14.73 28.16 13.74
N GLY A 27 15.33 28.77 12.70
CA GLY A 27 15.11 28.38 11.30
C GLY A 27 15.67 26.98 10.96
N ALA A 28 16.79 26.57 11.57
CA ALA A 28 17.33 25.24 11.40
C ALA A 28 16.46 24.17 12.10
N GLY A 29 16.01 24.45 13.32
CA GLY A 29 15.11 23.57 14.07
C GLY A 29 13.76 23.36 13.38
N LEU A 30 13.17 24.42 12.82
CA LEU A 30 11.92 24.33 12.04
C LEU A 30 12.08 23.53 10.74
N LYS A 31 13.23 23.62 10.06
CA LYS A 31 13.51 22.82 8.85
C LYS A 31 13.71 21.34 9.16
N GLN A 32 14.38 21.02 10.28
CA GLN A 32 14.52 19.64 10.75
C GLN A 32 13.17 19.05 11.16
N ALA A 33 12.39 19.77 11.98
CA ALA A 33 11.07 19.32 12.38
C ALA A 33 10.10 19.16 11.21
N ALA A 34 10.13 20.06 10.22
CA ALA A 34 9.33 19.94 8.99
C ALA A 34 9.81 18.79 8.08
N GLY A 35 11.12 18.53 8.03
CA GLY A 35 11.70 17.40 7.30
C GLY A 35 11.30 16.06 7.94
N GLU A 36 11.33 15.97 9.27
CA GLU A 36 10.88 14.79 10.02
C GLU A 36 9.37 14.59 9.88
N ALA A 37 8.56 15.64 10.02
CA ALA A 37 7.11 15.55 9.86
C ALA A 37 6.70 15.10 8.43
N LYS A 38 7.42 15.55 7.38
CA LYS A 38 7.20 15.04 6.00
C LYS A 38 7.58 13.58 5.83
N LYS A 39 8.67 13.13 6.47
CA LYS A 39 9.11 11.72 6.48
C LYS A 39 8.07 10.82 7.18
N VAL A 40 7.38 11.33 8.21
CA VAL A 40 6.31 10.62 8.93
C VAL A 40 4.99 10.60 8.13
N ALA A 41 4.72 11.62 7.30
CA ALA A 41 3.53 11.71 6.46
C ALA A 41 3.60 10.91 5.13
N GLY A 42 4.72 10.21 4.85
CA GLY A 42 4.86 9.35 3.67
C GLY A 42 5.12 10.08 2.34
N ILE A 43 5.28 11.41 2.37
CA ILE A 43 5.64 12.22 1.19
C ILE A 43 7.16 12.29 1.12
N GLY A 44 7.78 11.38 0.35
CA GLY A 44 9.23 11.38 0.09
C GLY A 44 10.00 10.13 0.51
N VAL A 45 9.31 9.01 0.76
CA VAL A 45 9.95 7.72 1.09
C VAL A 45 10.50 7.04 -0.18
N GLY A 46 9.86 7.29 -1.32
CA GLY A 46 10.20 6.73 -2.62
C GLY A 46 8.96 6.22 -3.36
N THR A 47 9.19 5.51 -4.46
CA THR A 47 8.16 4.79 -5.22
C THR A 47 8.54 3.32 -5.39
N ILE A 48 7.52 2.49 -5.54
CA ILE A 48 7.64 1.08 -5.91
C ILE A 48 6.87 0.88 -7.22
N THR A 49 7.48 0.18 -8.16
CA THR A 49 6.85 -0.26 -9.40
C THR A 49 6.94 -1.77 -9.50
N VAL A 50 5.89 -2.37 -10.06
CA VAL A 50 5.82 -3.81 -10.32
C VAL A 50 5.48 -4.00 -11.78
N GLU A 51 6.23 -4.88 -12.44
CA GLU A 51 6.08 -5.20 -13.85
C GLU A 51 6.08 -6.72 -13.99
N ALA A 52 5.04 -7.25 -14.64
CA ALA A 52 4.97 -8.65 -15.01
C ALA A 52 5.54 -8.83 -16.43
N SER A 53 6.16 -9.99 -16.71
CA SER A 53 6.77 -10.26 -18.01
C SER A 53 5.77 -10.34 -19.16
N ARG A 54 4.51 -10.69 -18.85
CA ARG A 54 3.37 -10.73 -19.77
C ARG A 54 2.18 -9.99 -19.14
N SER A 55 1.22 -9.57 -19.97
CA SER A 55 -0.03 -8.93 -19.54
C SER A 55 -1.22 -9.89 -19.43
N SER A 56 -1.14 -11.06 -20.08
CA SER A 56 -2.16 -12.10 -20.12
C SER A 56 -1.57 -13.46 -19.71
N TYR A 57 -2.36 -14.23 -18.95
CA TYR A 57 -2.00 -15.52 -18.37
C TYR A 57 -3.20 -16.47 -18.37
N GLU A 58 -2.94 -17.74 -18.14
CA GLU A 58 -3.97 -18.77 -17.92
C GLU A 58 -3.94 -19.28 -16.46
N LEU A 59 -5.01 -19.95 -16.01
CA LEU A 59 -4.97 -20.66 -14.74
C LEU A 59 -3.85 -21.69 -14.73
N GLY A 60 -3.08 -21.74 -13.63
CA GLY A 60 -1.92 -22.62 -13.49
C GLY A 60 -0.59 -22.03 -14.00
N ASP A 61 -0.63 -20.91 -14.71
CA ASP A 61 0.57 -20.24 -15.21
C ASP A 61 1.48 -19.75 -14.09
N THR A 62 2.72 -19.47 -14.46
CA THR A 62 3.67 -18.77 -13.61
C THR A 62 3.86 -17.33 -14.11
N VAL A 63 3.65 -16.37 -13.21
CA VAL A 63 3.94 -14.96 -13.42
C VAL A 63 5.37 -14.71 -12.95
N THR A 64 6.22 -14.32 -13.89
CA THR A 64 7.55 -13.79 -13.61
C THR A 64 7.53 -12.28 -13.80
N GLY A 65 8.44 -11.57 -13.13
CA GLY A 65 8.53 -10.13 -13.30
C GLY A 65 9.58 -9.49 -12.43
N THR A 66 9.51 -8.16 -12.36
CA THR A 66 10.41 -7.33 -11.57
C THR A 66 9.65 -6.33 -10.72
N VAL A 67 10.14 -6.16 -9.49
CA VAL A 67 9.80 -5.03 -8.63
C VAL A 67 10.96 -4.06 -8.64
N ARG A 68 10.69 -2.79 -8.93
CA ARG A 68 11.68 -1.71 -8.89
C ARG A 68 11.38 -0.78 -7.73
N LEU A 69 12.39 -0.55 -6.91
CA LEU A 69 12.37 0.40 -5.80
C LEU A 69 13.11 1.67 -6.23
N GLN A 70 12.48 2.83 -6.09
CA GLN A 70 13.09 4.14 -6.26
C GLN A 70 12.94 4.90 -4.95
N LEU A 71 13.82 4.57 -4.00
CA LEU A 71 13.85 5.15 -2.66
C LEU A 71 14.71 6.41 -2.64
N THR A 72 14.26 7.43 -1.90
CA THR A 72 15.03 8.68 -1.74
C THR A 72 16.25 8.48 -0.84
N GLU A 73 16.15 7.61 0.15
CA GLU A 73 17.22 7.19 1.07
C GLU A 73 17.10 5.68 1.31
N PRO A 74 18.15 4.97 1.74
CA PRO A 74 18.03 3.57 2.15
C PRO A 74 17.13 3.42 3.39
N ILE A 75 16.27 2.39 3.42
CA ILE A 75 15.25 2.22 4.46
C ILE A 75 15.31 0.80 5.05
N PRO A 76 15.36 0.65 6.38
CA PRO A 76 15.18 -0.65 7.02
C PRO A 76 13.72 -1.12 6.85
N ALA A 77 13.54 -2.31 6.29
CA ALA A 77 12.23 -2.92 6.09
C ALA A 77 12.29 -4.42 6.43
N LYS A 78 11.15 -4.97 6.83
CA LYS A 78 11.05 -6.39 7.25
C LYS A 78 11.13 -7.34 6.07
N ARG A 79 10.54 -6.96 4.94
CA ARG A 79 10.46 -7.80 3.74
C ARG A 79 9.92 -7.02 2.55
N LEU A 80 10.30 -7.48 1.37
CA LEU A 80 9.72 -7.12 0.09
C LEU A 80 8.85 -8.28 -0.39
N VAL A 81 7.58 -8.01 -0.63
CA VAL A 81 6.59 -9.04 -0.94
C VAL A 81 5.88 -8.72 -2.25
N VAL A 82 5.58 -9.76 -3.02
CA VAL A 82 4.65 -9.70 -4.14
C VAL A 82 3.48 -10.63 -3.84
N ALA A 83 2.27 -10.09 -3.84
CA ALA A 83 1.03 -10.81 -3.60
C ALA A 83 0.24 -10.93 -4.90
N LEU A 84 -0.21 -12.15 -5.21
CA LEU A 84 -1.21 -12.41 -6.24
C LEU A 84 -2.59 -12.46 -5.58
N GLN A 85 -3.48 -11.56 -5.99
CA GLN A 85 -4.82 -11.43 -5.45
C GLN A 85 -5.87 -11.66 -6.52
N ALA A 86 -6.87 -12.48 -6.22
CA ALA A 86 -8.06 -12.65 -7.04
C ALA A 86 -9.28 -12.25 -6.22
N THR A 87 -10.06 -11.29 -6.71
CA THR A 87 -11.26 -10.80 -6.02
C THR A 87 -12.45 -10.81 -6.96
N ARG A 88 -13.65 -11.01 -6.43
CA ARG A 88 -14.90 -10.83 -7.17
C ARG A 88 -15.90 -10.06 -6.34
N LYS A 89 -16.79 -9.34 -7.00
CA LYS A 89 -17.97 -8.74 -6.35
C LYS A 89 -19.12 -9.72 -6.43
N ARG A 90 -19.81 -9.89 -5.31
CA ARG A 90 -21.01 -10.72 -5.17
C ARG A 90 -22.12 -9.89 -4.52
N TYR A 91 -23.32 -9.95 -5.06
CA TYR A 91 -24.49 -9.38 -4.41
C TYR A 91 -25.12 -10.42 -3.48
N VAL A 92 -25.27 -10.08 -2.20
CA VAL A 92 -25.95 -10.92 -1.21
C VAL A 92 -27.21 -10.22 -0.71
N ALA A 93 -28.28 -10.98 -0.55
CA ALA A 93 -29.49 -10.46 0.06
C ALA A 93 -29.25 -10.27 1.56
N GLN A 94 -29.35 -9.03 2.05
CA GLN A 94 -29.22 -8.71 3.46
C GLN A 94 -30.52 -8.09 3.96
N ARG A 95 -31.00 -8.56 5.12
CA ARG A 95 -32.13 -7.95 5.81
C ARG A 95 -31.65 -6.69 6.53
N ALA A 96 -32.22 -5.56 6.16
CA ALA A 96 -31.99 -4.28 6.82
C ALA A 96 -32.76 -4.22 8.16
N SER A 97 -32.42 -3.22 8.99
CA SER A 97 -33.05 -3.02 10.31
C SER A 97 -34.56 -2.73 10.23
N ASP A 98 -35.06 -2.30 9.07
CA ASP A 98 -36.48 -2.07 8.76
C ASP A 98 -37.23 -3.35 8.32
N GLY A 99 -36.55 -4.50 8.33
CA GLY A 99 -37.10 -5.79 7.92
C GLY A 99 -37.11 -6.04 6.41
N ARG A 100 -36.77 -5.05 5.58
CA ARG A 100 -36.70 -5.20 4.12
C ARG A 100 -35.45 -5.98 3.72
N VAL A 101 -35.55 -6.77 2.66
CA VAL A 101 -34.42 -7.49 2.06
C VAL A 101 -33.90 -6.66 0.88
N ALA A 102 -32.63 -6.25 0.95
CA ALA A 102 -31.97 -5.49 -0.11
C ALA A 102 -30.69 -6.19 -0.56
N PRO A 103 -30.30 -6.07 -1.85
CA PRO A 103 -29.03 -6.59 -2.33
C PRO A 103 -27.88 -5.71 -1.82
N VAL A 104 -26.89 -6.33 -1.17
CA VAL A 104 -25.65 -5.69 -0.72
C VAL A 104 -24.49 -6.26 -1.50
N GLN A 105 -23.66 -5.39 -2.07
CA GLN A 105 -22.43 -5.80 -2.76
C GLN A 105 -21.35 -6.14 -1.72
N ARG A 106 -20.77 -7.34 -1.79
CA ARG A 106 -19.60 -7.76 -1.04
C ARG A 106 -18.46 -8.10 -1.97
N THR A 107 -17.24 -7.75 -1.59
CA THR A 107 -16.03 -8.21 -2.27
C THR A 107 -15.58 -9.49 -1.59
N GLU A 108 -15.45 -10.56 -2.37
CA GLU A 108 -14.94 -11.85 -1.93
C GLU A 108 -13.52 -12.01 -2.47
N THR A 109 -12.57 -12.30 -1.58
CA THR A 109 -11.19 -12.64 -1.95
C THR A 109 -11.11 -14.15 -2.18
N LEU A 110 -10.81 -14.54 -3.40
CA LEU A 110 -10.72 -15.93 -3.84
C LEU A 110 -9.29 -16.47 -3.71
N VAL A 111 -8.31 -15.60 -3.98
CA VAL A 111 -6.87 -15.90 -3.87
C VAL A 111 -6.21 -14.72 -3.20
N ASP A 112 -5.35 -15.01 -2.23
CA ASP A 112 -4.41 -14.06 -1.63
C ASP A 112 -3.13 -14.83 -1.33
N HIS A 113 -2.21 -14.84 -2.29
CA HIS A 113 -0.98 -15.61 -2.21
C HIS A 113 0.22 -14.67 -2.21
N GLU A 114 0.90 -14.59 -1.07
CA GLU A 114 2.13 -13.80 -0.90
C GLU A 114 3.38 -14.63 -1.21
N VAL A 115 4.29 -14.02 -1.96
CA VAL A 115 5.66 -14.51 -2.18
C VAL A 115 6.64 -13.47 -1.66
N GLU A 116 7.48 -13.89 -0.71
CA GLU A 116 8.59 -13.07 -0.26
C GLU A 116 9.67 -13.03 -1.34
N VAL A 117 9.97 -11.82 -1.81
CA VAL A 117 11.00 -11.56 -2.83
C VAL A 117 12.36 -11.37 -2.18
N ASP A 118 12.38 -10.73 -1.00
CA ASP A 118 13.57 -10.48 -0.21
C ASP A 118 13.17 -10.25 1.25
N GLY A 119 14.04 -10.61 2.20
CA GLY A 119 13.75 -10.64 3.63
C GLY A 119 14.16 -9.36 4.37
N GLU A 120 14.37 -9.45 5.69
CA GLU A 120 14.68 -8.28 6.51
C GLU A 120 16.06 -7.70 6.20
N ARG A 121 16.09 -6.43 5.78
CA ARG A 121 17.33 -5.70 5.47
C ARG A 121 17.07 -4.21 5.30
N THR A 122 18.17 -3.47 5.14
CA THR A 122 18.12 -2.11 4.60
C THR A 122 18.01 -2.19 3.08
N TYR A 123 16.92 -1.66 2.55
CA TYR A 123 16.66 -1.57 1.11
C TYR A 123 17.16 -0.24 0.57
N ALA A 124 17.85 -0.29 -0.57
CA ALA A 124 18.17 0.87 -1.39
C ALA A 124 17.38 0.80 -2.70
N SER A 125 17.45 1.85 -3.51
CA SER A 125 16.93 1.81 -4.88
C SER A 125 17.56 0.64 -5.66
N GLY A 126 16.73 -0.12 -6.36
CA GLY A 126 17.15 -1.38 -6.95
C GLY A 126 16.02 -2.10 -7.69
N THR A 127 16.37 -3.24 -8.29
CA THR A 127 15.40 -4.10 -9.00
C THR A 127 15.51 -5.52 -8.45
N HIS A 128 14.37 -6.11 -8.13
CA HIS A 128 14.24 -7.46 -7.59
C HIS A 128 13.36 -8.30 -8.50
N ARG A 129 13.79 -9.51 -8.83
CA ARG A 129 13.00 -10.45 -9.64
C ARG A 129 12.10 -11.27 -8.74
N PHE A 130 10.91 -11.59 -9.21
CA PHE A 130 9.99 -12.46 -8.50
C PHE A 130 9.41 -13.53 -9.44
N THR A 131 8.84 -14.56 -8.83
CA THR A 131 8.10 -15.62 -9.51
C THR A 131 6.93 -16.02 -8.62
N VAL A 132 5.71 -15.95 -9.13
CA VAL A 132 4.49 -16.32 -8.41
C VAL A 132 3.62 -17.19 -9.30
N ARG A 133 3.01 -18.23 -8.71
CA ARG A 133 2.19 -19.18 -9.45
C ARG A 133 0.72 -18.83 -9.33
N ILE A 134 0.03 -18.80 -10.47
CA ILE A 134 -1.43 -18.72 -10.53
C ILE A 134 -1.97 -20.12 -10.20
N PRO A 135 -2.92 -20.26 -9.26
CA PRO A 135 -3.50 -21.56 -8.97
C PRO A 135 -4.20 -22.12 -10.22
N ALA A 136 -4.12 -23.44 -10.40
CA ALA A 136 -4.75 -24.11 -11.55
C ALA A 136 -6.28 -24.21 -11.44
N ARG A 137 -6.84 -23.93 -10.25
CA ARG A 137 -8.28 -23.95 -9.96
C ARG A 137 -8.58 -22.89 -8.90
N ILE A 138 -9.76 -22.28 -8.99
CA ILE A 138 -10.26 -21.36 -7.97
C ILE A 138 -11.37 -22.05 -7.21
N ASP A 139 -11.09 -22.44 -5.97
CA ASP A 139 -12.11 -22.98 -5.08
C ASP A 139 -12.93 -21.82 -4.51
N ALA A 140 -14.03 -21.48 -5.17
CA ALA A 140 -15.03 -20.57 -4.62
C ALA A 140 -15.62 -21.20 -3.34
N LYS A 141 -15.20 -20.72 -2.17
CA LYS A 141 -15.82 -21.11 -0.89
C LYS A 141 -17.28 -20.64 -0.91
N VAL A 142 -18.18 -21.56 -1.21
CA VAL A 142 -19.61 -21.27 -1.15
C VAL A 142 -20.01 -21.24 0.32
N ASP A 143 -20.13 -20.03 0.86
CA ASP A 143 -20.75 -19.82 2.17
C ASP A 143 -22.26 -20.11 2.04
N VAL A 144 -22.64 -21.38 2.15
CA VAL A 144 -24.04 -21.82 2.10
C VAL A 144 -24.64 -21.70 3.49
N GLY A 145 -24.86 -20.46 3.93
CA GLY A 145 -25.72 -20.16 5.06
C GLY A 145 -27.19 -20.28 4.66
N GLY A 146 -27.73 -21.49 4.57
CA GLY A 146 -29.18 -21.73 4.53
C GLY A 146 -29.69 -22.85 3.62
N LYS A 147 -30.08 -23.96 4.24
CA LYS A 147 -31.00 -25.03 3.77
C LYS A 147 -30.68 -25.67 2.40
N LEU A 148 -29.88 -26.73 2.45
CA LEU A 148 -29.72 -27.74 1.40
C LEU A 148 -31.05 -28.44 1.11
N GLY A 149 -31.32 -28.70 -0.17
CA GLY A 149 -32.43 -29.56 -0.58
C GLY A 149 -32.48 -29.76 -2.09
N ASP A 150 -32.98 -28.78 -2.84
CA ASP A 150 -33.58 -29.08 -4.15
C ASP A 150 -33.32 -28.06 -5.29
N LEU A 151 -32.40 -27.12 -5.11
CA LEU A 151 -32.26 -25.96 -6.01
C LEU A 151 -30.91 -25.86 -6.76
N LEU A 152 -30.17 -26.98 -6.89
CA LEU A 152 -28.80 -26.93 -7.40
C LEU A 152 -28.68 -26.50 -8.87
N SER A 153 -29.64 -26.86 -9.72
CA SER A 153 -29.59 -26.53 -11.15
C SER A 153 -30.04 -25.09 -11.46
N ALA A 154 -31.03 -24.56 -10.74
CA ALA A 154 -31.51 -23.19 -10.92
C ALA A 154 -30.58 -22.15 -10.23
N ALA A 155 -29.88 -22.56 -9.16
CA ALA A 155 -28.93 -21.69 -8.47
C ALA A 155 -27.70 -21.35 -9.34
N GLN A 156 -27.21 -22.27 -10.19
CA GLN A 156 -26.05 -22.01 -11.05
C GLN A 156 -26.32 -20.91 -12.10
N THR A 157 -27.53 -20.88 -12.67
CA THR A 157 -27.92 -19.88 -13.68
C THR A 157 -28.17 -18.49 -13.08
N ILE A 158 -28.60 -18.40 -11.82
CA ILE A 158 -28.76 -17.12 -11.11
C ILE A 158 -27.41 -16.63 -10.53
N LYS A 159 -26.51 -17.56 -10.21
CA LYS A 159 -25.16 -17.27 -9.70
C LYS A 159 -24.29 -16.58 -10.76
N SER A 160 -24.39 -16.97 -12.03
CA SER A 160 -23.69 -16.28 -13.12
C SER A 160 -24.24 -14.87 -13.41
N MET A 161 -25.50 -14.58 -13.06
CA MET A 161 -26.10 -13.24 -13.21
C MET A 161 -25.79 -12.28 -12.05
N THR A 162 -25.27 -12.80 -10.91
CA THR A 162 -25.05 -12.02 -9.68
C THR A 162 -23.59 -11.95 -9.24
N GLU A 163 -22.69 -12.67 -9.91
CA GLU A 163 -21.25 -12.67 -9.67
C GLU A 163 -20.54 -11.88 -10.77
N SER A 164 -19.71 -10.91 -10.38
CA SER A 164 -18.87 -10.19 -11.34
C SER A 164 -17.70 -11.05 -11.82
N PRO A 165 -17.10 -10.75 -12.99
CA PRO A 165 -15.83 -11.36 -13.39
C PRO A 165 -14.77 -11.25 -12.30
N ILE A 166 -13.91 -12.26 -12.21
CA ILE A 166 -12.78 -12.29 -11.27
C ILE A 166 -11.76 -11.25 -11.71
N ARG A 167 -11.37 -10.39 -10.78
CA ARG A 167 -10.33 -9.38 -10.96
C ARG A 167 -9.05 -9.86 -10.33
N TRP A 168 -8.03 -10.00 -11.16
CA TRP A 168 -6.70 -10.40 -10.75
C TRP A 168 -5.81 -9.18 -10.61
N LYS A 169 -5.07 -9.16 -9.50
CA LYS A 169 -4.12 -8.11 -9.19
C LYS A 169 -2.80 -8.71 -8.75
N LEU A 170 -1.73 -8.06 -9.17
CA LEU A 170 -0.41 -8.28 -8.64
C LEU A 170 -0.03 -7.05 -7.81
N VAL A 171 0.20 -7.28 -6.51
CA VAL A 171 0.49 -6.21 -5.55
C VAL A 171 1.92 -6.39 -5.06
N ALA A 172 2.78 -5.42 -5.30
CA ALA A 172 4.09 -5.36 -4.66
C ALA A 172 4.03 -4.41 -3.47
N PHE A 173 4.61 -4.80 -2.35
CA PHE A 173 4.75 -3.91 -1.20
C PHE A 173 6.03 -4.15 -0.40
N LEU A 174 6.54 -3.08 0.19
CA LEU A 174 7.66 -3.07 1.11
C LEU A 174 7.11 -2.81 2.53
N ASP A 175 7.32 -3.77 3.44
CA ASP A 175 6.85 -3.71 4.82
C ASP A 175 7.83 -2.91 5.70
N ILE A 176 7.49 -1.66 6.00
CA ILE A 176 8.36 -0.72 6.69
C ILE A 176 7.85 -0.52 8.12
N PRO A 177 8.61 -0.94 9.16
CA PRO A 177 8.24 -0.68 10.54
C PRO A 177 8.03 0.82 10.81
N TRP A 178 6.96 1.15 11.53
CA TRP A 178 6.68 2.51 12.04
C TRP A 178 6.48 3.58 10.95
N LYS A 179 6.39 3.19 9.68
CA LYS A 179 6.09 4.06 8.54
C LYS A 179 4.98 3.43 7.70
N ARG A 180 4.43 4.22 6.77
CA ARG A 180 3.49 3.70 5.78
C ARG A 180 4.23 2.78 4.80
N ASN A 181 3.68 1.61 4.56
CA ASN A 181 4.18 0.68 3.54
C ASN A 181 4.14 1.33 2.16
N LEU A 182 5.21 1.13 1.39
CA LEU A 182 5.22 1.46 -0.04
C LEU A 182 4.58 0.30 -0.78
N SER A 183 3.50 0.56 -1.52
CA SER A 183 2.78 -0.47 -2.27
C SER A 183 2.38 0.01 -3.66
N LYS A 184 2.35 -0.89 -4.63
CA LYS A 184 1.82 -0.67 -5.96
C LYS A 184 1.15 -1.93 -6.48
N ASP A 185 -0.03 -1.78 -7.06
CA ASP A 185 -0.73 -2.85 -7.76
C ASP A 185 -0.82 -2.60 -9.27
N ILE A 186 -0.89 -3.70 -10.01
CA ILE A 186 -1.27 -3.76 -11.42
C ILE A 186 -2.36 -4.81 -11.61
N ASP A 187 -3.26 -4.56 -12.56
CA ASP A 187 -4.26 -5.56 -12.96
C ASP A 187 -3.61 -6.59 -13.89
N LEU A 188 -3.99 -7.85 -13.75
CA LEU A 188 -3.60 -8.94 -14.64
C LEU A 188 -4.82 -9.44 -15.42
N SER A 189 -4.64 -9.76 -16.69
CA SER A 189 -5.63 -10.52 -17.45
C SER A 189 -5.35 -12.00 -17.26
N VAL A 190 -6.27 -12.73 -16.63
CA VAL A 190 -6.13 -14.18 -16.45
C VAL A 190 -7.37 -14.85 -17.05
N HIS A 191 -7.13 -15.79 -17.95
CA HIS A 191 -8.15 -16.58 -18.62
C HIS A 191 -8.26 -17.97 -17.99
N GLU A 192 -9.44 -18.55 -18.05
CA GLU A 192 -9.72 -19.92 -17.61
C GLU A 192 -9.42 -20.94 -18.71
#